data_AF-A0A352NTE2-F1
#
_entry.id   AF-A0A352NTE2-F1
#
_cell.length_a   1.000
_cell.length_b   1.000
_cell.length_c   1.000
_cell.angle_alpha   90.00
_cell.angle_beta   90.00
_cell.angle_gamma   90.00
#
_symmetry.space_group_name_H-M   'P 1'
#
loop_
_entity.id
_entity.type
_entity.pdbx_description
1 polymer ?
#
loop_
_entity_poly.entity_id
_entity_poly.type
_entity_poly.pdbx_seq_one_letter_code
_entity_poly.pdbx_strand_id
1 'polypeptide(L)' 'MKIAVISDDLTGASDCGGQLIQYGLNVSVILDWNELSLKQNDAVIYNTNSRDVSE' A
#
# COMPACT_ATOMS: atom_id res chain seq x y z
N MET A 1 -0.53 -7.27 -10.67
CA MET A 1 -1.22 -6.22 -9.91
C MET A 1 -2.64 -6.08 -10.43
N LYS A 2 -3.64 -6.32 -9.57
CA LYS A 2 -5.07 -6.19 -9.84
C LYS A 2 -5.67 -4.96 -9.13
N ILE A 3 -5.11 -4.60 -7.98
CA ILE A 3 -5.55 -3.48 -7.14
C ILE A 3 -4.33 -2.62 -6.78
N ALA A 4 -4.47 -1.31 -6.89
CA ALA A 4 -3.51 -0.34 -6.38
C ALA A 4 -4.25 0.63 -5.44
N VAL A 5 -3.68 0.90 -4.27
CA VAL A 5 -4.23 1.82 -3.28
C VAL A 5 -3.20 2.91 -2.99
N ILE A 6 -3.62 4.16 -2.94
CA ILE A 6 -2.78 5.28 -2.52
C ILE A 6 -3.31 5.75 -1.16
N SER A 7 -2.49 5.64 -0.12
CA SER A 7 -2.82 6.02 1.25
C SER A 7 -2.04 7.27 1.65
N ASP A 8 -2.69 8.16 2.40
CA ASP A 8 -2.09 9.39 2.93
C ASP A 8 -1.22 9.15 4.16
N ASP A 9 -1.45 8.06 4.90
CA ASP A 9 -0.66 7.64 6.04
C ASP A 9 -0.29 6.14 6.03
N LEU A 10 0.64 5.77 6.91
CA LEU A 10 1.14 4.41 7.06
C LEU A 10 0.13 3.47 7.75
N THR A 11 -0.64 3.99 8.71
CA THR A 11 -1.59 3.16 9.47
C THR A 11 -2.78 2.75 8.60
N GLY A 12 -3.36 3.66 7.82
CA GLY A 12 -4.38 3.39 6.82
C GLY A 12 -3.87 2.49 5.69
N ALA A 13 -2.61 2.66 5.28
CA ALA A 13 -1.99 1.77 4.30
C ALA A 13 -1.93 0.32 4.82
N SER A 14 -1.48 0.16 6.07
CA SER A 14 -1.30 -1.15 6.70
C SER A 14 -2.64 -1.82 7.02
N ASP A 15 -3.63 -1.07 7.51
CA ASP A 15 -4.98 -1.59 7.78
C ASP A 15 -5.65 -2.06 6.48
N CYS A 16 -5.62 -1.22 5.43
CA CYS A 16 -6.12 -1.59 4.11
C CYS A 16 -5.47 -2.89 3.61
N GLY A 17 -4.16 -3.02 3.75
CA GLY A 17 -3.45 -4.24 3.37
C GLY A 17 -3.84 -5.46 4.19
N GLY A 18 -3.97 -5.30 5.51
CA GLY A 18 -4.44 -6.34 6.41
C GLY A 18 -5.83 -6.86 6.02
N GLN A 19 -6.75 -5.99 5.62
CA GLN A 19 -8.08 -6.38 5.16
C GLN A 19 -8.03 -7.16 3.84
N LEU A 20 -7.18 -6.76 2.89
CA LEU A 20 -7.09 -7.41 1.58
C LEU A 20 -6.51 -8.84 1.67
N ILE A 21 -5.65 -9.11 2.64
CA ILE A 21 -5.13 -10.48 2.90
C ILE A 21 -6.27 -11.45 3.24
N GLN A 22 -7.32 -10.98 3.94
CA GLN A 22 -8.48 -11.82 4.30
C GLN A 22 -9.26 -12.33 3.08
N TYR A 23 -9.08 -11.70 1.92
CA TYR A 23 -9.67 -12.11 0.64
C TYR A 23 -8.71 -12.93 -0.24
N GLY A 24 -7.57 -13.38 0.31
CA GLY A 24 -6.60 -14.23 -0.39
C GLY A 24 -5.70 -13.48 -1.37
N LEU A 25 -5.63 -12.15 -1.29
CA LEU A 25 -4.75 -11.35 -2.14
C LEU A 25 -3.32 -11.37 -1.62
N ASN A 26 -2.34 -11.53 -2.51
CA ASN A 26 -0.96 -11.23 -2.19
C ASN A 26 -0.75 -9.71 -2.20
N VAL A 27 -0.52 -9.12 -1.02
CA VAL A 27 -0.49 -7.67 -0.81
C VAL A 27 0.93 -7.21 -0.46
N SER A 28 1.33 -6.05 -0.96
CA SER A 28 2.50 -5.34 -0.45
C SER A 28 2.16 -3.89 -0.10
N VAL A 29 2.63 -3.46 1.08
CA VAL A 29 2.60 -2.06 1.50
C VAL A 29 3.99 -1.48 1.25
N ILE A 30 4.06 -0.44 0.43
CA ILE A 30 5.31 0.22 0.06
C ILE A 30 5.60 1.31 1.09
N LEU A 31 6.73 1.15 1.80
CA LEU A 31 7.22 2.12 2.78
C LEU A 31 8.17 3.13 2.16
N ASP A 32 9.03 2.67 1.24
CA ASP A 32 9.95 3.49 0.45
C ASP A 32 9.72 3.23 -1.03
N TRP A 33 9.55 4.30 -1.80
CA TRP A 33 9.36 4.27 -3.24
C TRP A 33 10.60 3.74 -3.99
N ASN A 34 11.77 3.74 -3.36
CA ASN A 34 12.99 3.16 -3.91
C ASN A 34 13.01 1.63 -3.86
N GLU A 35 12.16 1.00 -3.05
CA GLU A 35 12.06 -0.47 -2.93
C GLU A 35 11.06 -1.09 -3.91
N LEU A 36 10.85 -0.47 -5.08
CA LEU A 36 9.95 -0.96 -6.12
C LEU A 36 10.51 -2.19 -6.86
N SER A 37 10.81 -3.27 -6.14
CA SER A 37 10.79 -4.60 -6.74
C SER A 37 9.33 -5.06 -6.78
N LEU A 38 8.65 -4.75 -7.88
CA LEU A 38 7.28 -5.20 -8.11
C LEU A 38 7.29 -6.71 -8.39
N LYS A 39 7.37 -7.51 -7.33
CA LYS A 39 6.97 -8.92 -7.38
C LYS A 39 5.53 -9.00 -7.89
N GLN A 40 5.13 -10.15 -8.45
CA GLN A 40 3.75 -10.39 -8.87
C GLN A 40 2.81 -10.40 -7.65
N ASN A 41 2.41 -9.22 -7.20
CA ASN A 41 1.43 -9.02 -6.15
C ASN A 41 0.06 -8.74 -6.77
N ASP A 42 -0.99 -9.21 -6.10
CA ASP A 42 -2.37 -8.95 -6.48
C ASP A 42 -2.78 -7.53 -6.08
N ALA A 43 -2.31 -7.04 -4.94
CA ALA A 43 -2.53 -5.67 -4.48
C ALA A 43 -1.23 -4.97 -4.06
N VAL A 44 -1.09 -3.69 -4.38
CA VAL A 44 -0.01 -2.84 -3.90
C VAL A 44 -0.59 -1.57 -3.28
N ILE A 45 -0.14 -1.23 -2.08
CA ILE A 45 -0.58 -0.06 -1.34
C ILE A 45 0.61 0.87 -1.19
N TYR A 46 0.44 2.10 -1.68
CA TYR A 46 1.45 3.14 -1.67
C TYR A 46 1.18 4.09 -0.50
N ASN A 47 2.10 4.15 0.46
CA ASN A 47 2.08 5.18 1.49
C ASN A 47 2.74 6.46 0.94
N THR A 48 2.00 7.55 0.92
CA THR A 48 2.51 8.86 0.47
C THR A 48 3.02 9.73 1.62
N ASN A 49 2.67 9.37 2.87
CA ASN A 49 2.93 10.19 4.06
C ASN A 49 2.47 11.66 3.88
N SER A 50 1.39 11.87 3.11
CA SER A 50 0.91 13.19 2.73
C SER A 50 0.00 13.85 3.76
N ARG A 51 -0.46 13.11 4.79
CA ARG A 51 -1.41 13.63 5.79
C ARG A 51 -0.94 14.89 6.50
N ASP A 52 0.36 14.99 6.77
CA ASP A 52 0.96 16.12 7.51
C ASP A 52 1.50 17.21 6.57
N VAL A 53 1.30 17.10 5.26
CA VAL A 53 1.78 18.06 4.27
C VAL A 53 0.71 19.15 4.10
N SER A 54 1.14 20.43 4.11
CA SER A 54 0.25 21.56 3.82
C SER A 54 -0.09 21.63 2.33
N GLU A 55 -1.35 21.96 2.01
CA GLU A 55 -1.84 22.19 0.63
C GLU A 55 -1.15 23.33 -0.11
#